data_AF-A0A511AYW6-F1
#
_entry.id   AF-A0A511AYW6-F1
#
_cell.length_a   1.000
_cell.length_b   1.000
_cell.length_c   1.000
_cell.angle_alpha   90.00
_cell.angle_beta   90.00
_cell.angle_gamma   90.00
#
_symmetry.space_group_name_H-M   'P 1'
#
loop_
_entity.id
_entity.type
_entity.pdbx_description
1 polymer ?
#
loop_
_entity_poly.entity_id
_entity_poly.type
_entity_poly.pdbx_seq_one_letter_code
_entity_poly.pdbx_strand_id
1 'polypeptide(L)'
;MTSKRLLGAFSAAALCLGSLPASGQEANASTVASEGPTGSDYAVYVHGLHVLNVSASYQLQPWGYGATTHLESAGFASWFLKMRITTQAQGHFTENGISPISYESSGFSRGTVRHVKLVYHDGTPSVDILEPRENDREQVPSDQLAHTVDTLSGVAHLLHTLTTTGKCNGTEMVFDGLRLTHMTIHGPVTDAIPQDHGELYSGPALRCDFIGQQVAGFVKDSPNRNKMSQPKPGAVWFKQVDGFGLVPVRIEIEHPKLGHVTVVMQQAPRH
;
A
#
# COMPACT_ATOMS: atom_id res chain seq x y z
N MET A 1 -31.80 -29.08 -69.78
CA MET A 1 -30.74 -28.26 -69.19
C MET A 1 -29.93 -29.13 -68.23
N THR A 2 -28.72 -29.49 -68.68
CA THR A 2 -27.50 -29.78 -67.89
C THR A 2 -27.66 -30.47 -66.51
N SER A 3 -27.50 -31.80 -66.37
CA SER A 3 -26.24 -32.62 -66.36
C SER A 3 -25.44 -32.44 -65.05
N LYS A 4 -24.89 -33.42 -64.29
CA LYS A 4 -24.64 -34.89 -64.30
C LYS A 4 -24.16 -35.24 -62.85
N ARG A 5 -24.45 -36.40 -62.22
CA ARG A 5 -23.66 -37.67 -62.18
C ARG A 5 -22.14 -37.47 -61.99
N LEU A 6 -21.33 -38.24 -61.25
CA LEU A 6 -21.41 -39.46 -60.44
C LEU A 6 -20.03 -39.62 -59.73
N LEU A 7 -19.98 -40.40 -58.64
CA LEU A 7 -18.90 -41.28 -58.13
C LEU A 7 -17.40 -41.00 -58.46
N GLY A 8 -16.58 -41.01 -57.39
CA GLY A 8 -15.67 -42.13 -57.13
C GLY A 8 -14.16 -41.97 -57.37
N ALA A 9 -13.41 -42.51 -56.39
CA ALA A 9 -12.13 -43.21 -56.48
C ALA A 9 -10.78 -42.45 -56.36
N PHE A 10 -10.05 -42.86 -55.30
CA PHE A 10 -8.64 -43.29 -55.23
C PHE A 10 -7.47 -42.34 -55.59
N SER A 11 -6.66 -42.13 -54.55
CA SER A 11 -5.21 -42.36 -54.44
C SER A 11 -4.18 -41.71 -55.39
N ALA A 12 -3.16 -41.19 -54.68
CA ALA A 12 -1.72 -41.35 -54.89
C ALA A 12 -0.94 -40.17 -55.48
N ALA A 13 0.07 -39.80 -54.68
CA ALA A 13 1.42 -39.35 -55.07
C ALA A 13 1.54 -38.03 -55.85
N ALA A 14 2.60 -37.25 -55.76
CA ALA A 14 3.72 -37.09 -54.84
C ALA A 14 4.45 -35.84 -55.35
N LEU A 15 5.25 -35.22 -54.48
CA LEU A 15 6.41 -34.39 -54.81
C LEU A 15 6.17 -33.13 -55.65
N CYS A 16 6.24 -31.96 -55.00
CA CYS A 16 7.09 -30.89 -55.49
C CYS A 16 7.66 -30.09 -54.32
N LEU A 17 8.99 -30.00 -54.30
CA LEU A 17 9.79 -29.21 -53.38
C LEU A 17 9.44 -27.72 -53.51
N GLY A 18 9.27 -27.05 -52.37
CA GLY A 18 9.15 -25.61 -52.28
C GLY A 18 9.53 -25.15 -50.88
N SER A 19 10.80 -24.83 -50.70
CA SER A 19 11.33 -24.16 -49.51
C SER A 19 10.82 -22.72 -49.45
N LEU A 20 10.01 -22.41 -48.44
CA LEU A 20 9.67 -21.05 -48.01
C LEU A 20 9.99 -20.93 -46.52
N PRO A 21 10.83 -19.97 -46.08
CA PRO A 21 10.97 -19.68 -44.68
C PRO A 21 9.70 -18.96 -44.22
N ALA A 22 8.87 -19.63 -43.43
CA ALA A 22 7.82 -18.96 -42.68
C ALA A 22 8.52 -18.23 -41.51
N SER A 23 8.88 -16.97 -41.74
CA SER A 23 9.19 -16.00 -40.71
C SER A 23 7.90 -15.72 -39.92
N GLY A 24 7.58 -16.58 -38.97
CA GLY A 24 6.61 -16.31 -37.93
C GLY A 24 7.27 -15.42 -36.88
N GLN A 25 6.98 -14.12 -36.93
CA GLN A 25 7.19 -13.22 -35.79
C GLN A 25 6.35 -13.73 -34.63
N GLU A 26 6.96 -14.49 -33.73
CA GLU A 26 6.44 -14.66 -32.39
C GLU A 26 6.42 -13.28 -31.73
N ALA A 27 5.22 -12.90 -31.29
CA ALA A 27 4.93 -11.65 -30.65
C ALA A 27 5.92 -11.40 -29.50
N ASN A 28 6.53 -10.22 -29.52
CA ASN A 28 7.26 -9.66 -28.39
C ASN A 28 6.28 -9.54 -27.21
N ALA A 29 6.21 -10.56 -26.35
CA ALA A 29 5.70 -10.43 -25.01
C ALA A 29 6.80 -9.81 -24.16
N SER A 30 7.02 -8.51 -24.34
CA SER A 30 7.82 -7.71 -23.42
C SER A 30 6.95 -7.29 -22.25
N THR A 31 7.00 -8.05 -21.17
CA THR A 31 6.99 -7.53 -19.79
C THR A 31 7.55 -8.61 -18.89
N VAL A 32 8.87 -8.59 -18.69
CA VAL A 32 9.45 -9.21 -17.50
C VAL A 32 8.87 -8.44 -16.32
N ALA A 33 7.87 -9.02 -15.65
CA ALA A 33 7.48 -8.58 -14.33
C ALA A 33 8.74 -8.69 -13.46
N SER A 34 9.14 -7.60 -12.81
CA SER A 34 10.25 -7.68 -11.88
C SER A 34 9.87 -8.64 -10.75
N GLU A 35 10.55 -9.77 -10.62
CA GLU A 35 10.28 -10.75 -9.58
C GLU A 35 10.74 -10.30 -8.19
N GLY A 36 11.49 -9.20 -8.09
CA GLY A 36 12.02 -8.67 -6.83
C GLY A 36 11.05 -7.71 -6.10
N PRO A 37 11.19 -7.57 -4.77
CA PRO A 37 10.52 -6.50 -4.02
C PRO A 37 10.85 -5.11 -4.58
N THR A 38 9.89 -4.20 -4.57
CA THR A 38 10.10 -2.79 -4.87
C THR A 38 10.48 -2.04 -3.60
N GLY A 39 11.71 -1.54 -3.55
CA GLY A 39 12.24 -0.67 -2.50
C GLY A 39 12.02 0.81 -2.82
N SER A 40 11.77 1.65 -1.81
CA SER A 40 11.66 3.11 -1.95
C SER A 40 12.02 3.80 -0.63
N ASP A 41 12.71 4.95 -0.71
CA ASP A 41 13.10 5.74 0.46
C ASP A 41 12.33 7.06 0.49
N TYR A 42 11.87 7.45 1.68
CA TYR A 42 11.06 8.63 1.93
C TYR A 42 11.62 9.45 3.09
N ALA A 43 11.41 10.76 3.03
CA ALA A 43 11.60 11.69 4.14
C ALA A 43 10.24 12.16 4.66
N VAL A 44 10.12 12.29 5.98
CA VAL A 44 8.91 12.76 6.66
C VAL A 44 9.18 14.13 7.26
N TYR A 45 8.30 15.07 6.95
CA TYR A 45 8.33 16.45 7.40
C TYR A 45 7.13 16.72 8.32
N VAL A 46 7.37 17.43 9.41
CA VAL A 46 6.33 17.92 10.32
C VAL A 46 6.51 19.43 10.41
N HIS A 47 5.49 20.20 10.01
CA HIS A 47 5.61 21.66 9.89
C HIS A 47 6.84 22.11 9.09
N GLY A 48 7.16 21.38 8.01
CA GLY A 48 8.31 21.64 7.13
C GLY A 48 9.68 21.20 7.66
N LEU A 49 9.75 20.66 8.87
CA LEU A 49 10.98 20.17 9.47
C LEU A 49 11.15 18.68 9.17
N HIS A 50 12.28 18.29 8.57
CA HIS A 50 12.62 16.89 8.33
C HIS A 50 12.84 16.17 9.67
N VAL A 51 11.98 15.22 10.00
CA VAL A 51 11.96 14.54 11.30
C VAL A 51 12.27 13.05 11.21
N LEU A 52 11.93 12.35 10.12
CA LEU A 52 12.14 10.90 9.97
C LEU A 52 12.57 10.53 8.55
N ASN A 53 13.38 9.47 8.45
CA ASN A 53 13.56 8.70 7.22
C ASN A 53 12.71 7.42 7.27
N VAL A 54 12.20 7.00 6.12
CA VAL A 54 11.48 5.73 5.96
C VAL A 54 12.04 4.98 4.77
N SER A 55 12.53 3.77 4.98
CA SER A 55 12.83 2.82 3.89
C SER A 55 11.70 1.80 3.81
N ALA A 56 11.01 1.74 2.68
CA ALA A 56 9.95 0.77 2.42
C ALA A 56 10.43 -0.25 1.39
N SER A 57 10.00 -1.51 1.55
CA SER A 57 10.15 -2.58 0.57
C SER A 57 8.84 -3.34 0.50
N TYR A 58 8.29 -3.52 -0.69
CA TYR A 58 7.03 -4.23 -0.86
C TYR A 58 7.01 -5.08 -2.12
N GLN A 59 6.25 -6.16 -2.10
CA GLN A 59 6.00 -7.00 -3.26
C GLN A 59 4.50 -7.10 -3.43
N LEU A 60 4.01 -6.74 -4.62
CA LEU A 60 2.62 -6.93 -5.02
C LEU A 60 2.57 -8.00 -6.09
N GLN A 61 1.74 -9.00 -5.86
CA GLN A 61 1.39 -10.04 -6.82
C GLN A 61 -0.13 -10.00 -7.04
N PRO A 62 -0.65 -10.58 -8.13
CA PRO A 62 -2.09 -10.67 -8.34
C PRO A 62 -2.85 -11.36 -7.19
N TRP A 63 -2.18 -12.29 -6.47
CA TRP A 63 -2.77 -13.08 -5.39
C TRP A 63 -2.47 -12.56 -3.97
N GLY A 64 -1.58 -11.58 -3.80
CA GLY A 64 -1.22 -11.12 -2.47
C GLY A 64 -0.08 -10.13 -2.41
N TYR A 65 0.34 -9.83 -1.18
CA TYR A 65 1.32 -8.80 -0.91
C TYR A 65 2.18 -9.14 0.30
N GLY A 66 3.37 -8.53 0.32
CA GLY A 66 4.20 -8.39 1.51
C GLY A 66 4.81 -7.00 1.52
N ALA A 67 4.92 -6.39 2.70
CA ALA A 67 5.51 -5.07 2.85
C ALA A 67 6.30 -4.98 4.17
N THR A 68 7.44 -4.30 4.10
CA THR A 68 8.32 -3.99 5.23
C THR A 68 8.68 -2.52 5.18
N THR A 69 8.72 -1.86 6.33
CA THR A 69 9.21 -0.48 6.47
C THR A 69 10.17 -0.38 7.64
N HIS A 70 11.20 0.44 7.47
CA HIS A 70 12.12 0.83 8.53
C HIS A 70 12.02 2.35 8.69
N LEU A 71 11.58 2.80 9.85
CA LEU A 71 11.45 4.21 10.19
C LEU A 71 12.55 4.56 11.19
N GLU A 72 13.24 5.67 10.99
CA GLU A 72 14.20 6.19 11.97
C GLU A 72 14.16 7.71 12.05
N SER A 73 14.53 8.26 13.21
CA SER A 73 14.62 9.72 13.37
C SER A 73 15.76 10.32 12.56
N ALA A 74 15.49 11.48 11.97
CA ALA A 74 16.37 12.18 11.06
C ALA A 74 16.54 13.66 11.45
N GLY A 75 17.50 14.33 10.81
CA GLY A 75 17.77 15.75 11.02
C GLY A 75 18.07 16.11 12.47
N PHE A 76 17.75 17.34 12.85
CA PHE A 76 17.91 17.83 14.22
C PHE A 76 16.98 17.10 15.22
N ALA A 77 15.90 16.47 14.72
CA ALA A 77 14.98 15.69 15.54
C ALA A 77 15.64 14.47 16.20
N SER A 78 16.65 13.90 15.55
CA SER A 78 17.42 12.76 16.07
C SER A 78 18.12 13.03 17.42
N TRP A 79 18.39 14.31 17.76
CA TRP A 79 19.05 14.67 19.01
C TRP A 79 18.16 14.54 20.24
N PHE A 80 16.85 14.70 20.08
CA PHE A 80 15.88 14.65 21.19
C PHE A 80 14.83 13.55 21.05
N LEU A 81 14.59 13.06 19.83
CA LEU A 81 13.67 11.98 19.52
C LEU A 81 14.47 10.81 18.96
N LYS A 82 14.82 9.84 19.81
CA LYS A 82 15.35 8.55 19.34
C LYS A 82 14.18 7.65 18.97
N MET A 83 14.08 7.34 17.69
CA MET A 83 13.08 6.39 17.17
C MET A 83 13.71 5.52 16.10
N ARG A 84 13.49 4.21 16.21
CA ARG A 84 13.81 3.23 15.16
C ARG A 84 12.78 2.11 15.24
N ILE A 85 11.92 2.00 14.22
CA ILE A 85 10.81 1.07 14.18
C ILE A 85 10.88 0.28 12.87
N THR A 86 10.69 -1.03 12.96
CA THR A 86 10.45 -1.89 11.80
C THR A 86 8.99 -2.31 11.82
N THR A 87 8.29 -2.15 10.70
CA THR A 87 6.92 -2.61 10.53
C THR A 87 6.83 -3.55 9.35
N GLN A 88 6.09 -4.65 9.47
CA GLN A 88 5.93 -5.67 8.43
C GLN A 88 4.47 -6.11 8.36
N ALA A 89 3.99 -6.40 7.16
CA ALA A 89 2.67 -6.97 6.94
C ALA A 89 2.64 -7.87 5.70
N GLN A 90 1.74 -8.84 5.71
CA GLN A 90 1.49 -9.72 4.57
C GLN A 90 0.05 -10.20 4.54
N GLY A 91 -0.42 -10.55 3.35
CA GLY A 91 -1.76 -11.06 3.15
C GLY A 91 -2.06 -11.40 1.70
N HIS A 92 -3.33 -11.67 1.44
CA HIS A 92 -3.85 -12.03 0.13
C HIS A 92 -4.81 -10.98 -0.39
N PHE A 93 -4.84 -10.81 -1.71
CA PHE A 93 -5.96 -10.15 -2.37
C PHE A 93 -7.06 -11.20 -2.59
N THR A 94 -8.30 -10.75 -2.46
CA THR A 94 -9.50 -11.54 -2.75
C THR A 94 -10.24 -10.88 -3.89
N GLU A 95 -11.24 -11.56 -4.48
CA GLU A 95 -12.03 -10.99 -5.58
C GLU A 95 -12.63 -9.61 -5.25
N ASN A 96 -12.98 -9.38 -3.98
CA ASN A 96 -13.69 -8.18 -3.53
C ASN A 96 -12.95 -7.39 -2.44
N GLY A 97 -11.64 -7.61 -2.24
CA GLY A 97 -10.90 -6.90 -1.21
C GLY A 97 -9.59 -7.55 -0.81
N ILE A 98 -9.29 -7.53 0.49
CA ILE A 98 -8.01 -7.96 1.06
C ILE A 98 -8.23 -8.87 2.27
N SER A 99 -7.35 -9.84 2.47
CA SER A 99 -7.33 -10.74 3.62
C SER A 99 -5.92 -10.72 4.23
N PRO A 100 -5.67 -9.86 5.23
CA PRO A 100 -4.41 -9.84 5.96
C PRO A 100 -4.16 -11.17 6.67
N ILE A 101 -2.88 -11.53 6.83
CA ILE A 101 -2.43 -12.72 7.57
C ILE A 101 -1.76 -12.31 8.88
N SER A 102 -0.84 -11.34 8.79
CA SER A 102 -0.09 -10.86 9.96
C SER A 102 0.39 -9.44 9.77
N TYR A 103 0.49 -8.72 10.89
CA TYR A 103 1.14 -7.42 11.00
C TYR A 103 2.04 -7.41 12.22
N GLU A 104 3.22 -6.82 12.10
CA GLU A 104 4.15 -6.65 13.21
C GLU A 104 4.80 -5.28 13.16
N SER A 105 4.86 -4.59 14.29
CA SER A 105 5.60 -3.34 14.46
C SER A 105 6.44 -3.42 15.72
N SER A 106 7.77 -3.38 15.57
CA SER A 106 8.71 -3.50 16.68
C SER A 106 9.87 -2.51 16.60
N GLY A 107 10.35 -2.04 17.75
CA GLY A 107 11.51 -1.16 17.81
C GLY A 107 11.47 -0.14 18.95
N PHE A 108 12.44 0.77 18.96
CA PHE A 108 12.57 1.78 20.00
C PHE A 108 11.73 3.02 19.68
N SER A 109 10.83 3.40 20.59
CA SER A 109 10.01 4.59 20.48
C SER A 109 9.51 5.07 21.84
N ARG A 110 9.44 6.39 22.03
CA ARG A 110 9.01 7.03 23.29
C ARG A 110 9.80 6.52 24.51
N GLY A 111 11.12 6.38 24.35
CA GLY A 111 12.04 6.01 25.45
C GLY A 111 12.09 4.54 25.81
N THR A 112 11.38 3.65 25.11
CA THR A 112 11.39 2.21 25.38
C THR A 112 11.26 1.38 24.10
N VAL A 113 11.59 0.10 24.17
CA VAL A 113 11.27 -0.87 23.12
C VAL A 113 9.77 -1.14 23.16
N ARG A 114 9.16 -1.15 21.98
CA ARG A 114 7.75 -1.48 21.79
C ARG A 114 7.62 -2.56 20.73
N HIS A 115 6.62 -3.41 20.89
CA HIS A 115 6.33 -4.51 19.97
C HIS A 115 4.81 -4.74 19.95
N VAL A 116 4.23 -4.65 18.76
CA VAL A 116 2.84 -5.03 18.49
C VAL A 116 2.85 -6.08 17.41
N LYS A 117 2.13 -7.19 17.61
CA LYS A 117 1.92 -8.23 16.61
C LYS A 117 0.46 -8.60 16.52
N LEU A 118 -0.08 -8.57 15.31
CA LEU A 118 -1.43 -9.00 14.98
C LEU A 118 -1.37 -10.26 14.14
N VAL A 119 -2.24 -11.22 14.45
CA VAL A 119 -2.48 -12.42 13.64
C VAL A 119 -3.96 -12.47 13.29
N TYR A 120 -4.25 -12.70 12.01
CA TYR A 120 -5.60 -12.71 11.50
C TYR A 120 -6.13 -14.14 11.38
N HIS A 121 -7.34 -14.35 11.88
CA HIS A 121 -8.09 -15.59 11.77
C HIS A 121 -9.47 -15.26 11.19
N ASP A 122 -9.80 -15.84 10.04
CA ASP A 122 -11.07 -15.62 9.33
C ASP A 122 -11.43 -14.12 9.19
N GLY A 123 -10.43 -13.31 8.84
CA GLY A 123 -10.59 -11.86 8.65
C GLY A 123 -10.68 -11.05 9.94
N THR A 124 -10.48 -11.65 11.12
CA THR A 124 -10.48 -10.95 12.41
C THR A 124 -9.08 -10.94 13.02
N PRO A 125 -8.50 -9.77 13.36
CA PRO A 125 -7.22 -9.70 14.04
C PRO A 125 -7.33 -10.10 15.51
N SER A 126 -6.28 -10.76 15.98
CA SER A 126 -5.98 -10.98 17.39
C SER A 126 -4.64 -10.33 17.71
N VAL A 127 -4.54 -9.70 18.89
CA VAL A 127 -3.28 -9.11 19.36
C VAL A 127 -2.45 -10.21 20.03
N ASP A 128 -1.47 -10.74 19.30
CA ASP A 128 -0.55 -11.79 19.76
C ASP A 128 0.52 -11.22 20.71
N ILE A 129 1.05 -10.04 20.37
CA ILE A 129 2.05 -9.32 21.19
C ILE A 129 1.63 -7.87 21.35
N LEU A 130 1.73 -7.35 22.57
CA LEU A 130 1.58 -5.94 22.90
C LEU A 130 2.49 -5.55 24.07
N GLU A 131 3.64 -5.00 23.73
CA GLU A 131 4.69 -4.62 24.68
C GLU A 131 5.13 -3.16 24.45
N PRO A 132 5.25 -2.34 25.50
CA PRO A 132 4.66 -2.57 26.81
C PRO A 132 3.13 -2.60 26.73
N ARG A 133 2.47 -3.20 27.73
CA ARG A 133 1.00 -3.11 27.85
C ARG A 133 0.57 -1.65 28.02
N GLU A 134 -0.44 -1.23 27.26
CA GLU A 134 -1.01 0.14 27.29
C GLU A 134 -2.36 0.12 28.02
N ASN A 135 -2.31 0.10 29.37
CA ASN A 135 -3.50 -0.04 30.22
C ASN A 135 -4.32 1.26 30.36
N ASP A 136 -3.77 2.38 29.91
CA ASP A 136 -4.37 3.71 29.92
C ASP A 136 -5.37 3.92 28.77
N ARG A 137 -5.64 2.89 27.95
CA ARG A 137 -6.55 2.98 26.80
C ARG A 137 -7.90 2.32 27.05
N GLU A 138 -8.93 2.89 26.43
CA GLU A 138 -10.22 2.26 26.21
C GLU A 138 -10.01 0.97 25.40
N GLN A 139 -10.74 -0.09 25.75
CA GLN A 139 -10.70 -1.31 24.96
C GLN A 139 -11.38 -1.08 23.61
N VAL A 140 -10.82 -1.64 22.55
CA VAL A 140 -11.50 -1.72 21.25
C VAL A 140 -12.53 -2.85 21.35
N PRO A 141 -13.82 -2.60 21.08
CA PRO A 141 -14.84 -3.65 21.12
C PRO A 141 -14.52 -4.79 20.15
N SER A 142 -14.51 -6.03 20.63
CA SER A 142 -14.11 -7.20 19.84
C SER A 142 -15.03 -7.46 18.65
N ASP A 143 -16.31 -7.11 18.78
CA ASP A 143 -17.33 -7.18 17.73
C ASP A 143 -17.07 -6.19 16.57
N GLN A 144 -16.20 -5.19 16.76
CA GLN A 144 -15.78 -4.24 15.73
C GLN A 144 -14.46 -4.62 15.04
N LEU A 145 -13.83 -5.74 15.41
CA LEU A 145 -12.55 -6.15 14.83
C LEU A 145 -12.71 -7.00 13.57
N ALA A 146 -13.87 -7.62 13.35
CA ALA A 146 -14.11 -8.42 12.16
C ALA A 146 -13.92 -7.60 10.88
N HIS A 147 -13.19 -8.16 9.91
CA HIS A 147 -12.87 -7.55 8.61
C HIS A 147 -12.06 -6.26 8.68
N THR A 148 -11.40 -5.97 9.81
CA THR A 148 -10.44 -4.87 9.88
C THR A 148 -9.12 -5.26 9.22
N VAL A 149 -8.33 -4.26 8.83
CA VAL A 149 -6.99 -4.44 8.27
C VAL A 149 -5.96 -3.63 9.07
N ASP A 150 -4.68 -3.97 8.96
CA ASP A 150 -3.62 -3.12 9.52
C ASP A 150 -3.23 -2.00 8.56
N THR A 151 -2.37 -1.09 9.03
CA THR A 151 -1.99 0.11 8.27
C THR A 151 -1.26 -0.20 6.96
N LEU A 152 -0.38 -1.21 6.92
CA LEU A 152 0.34 -1.55 5.69
C LEU A 152 -0.56 -2.34 4.73
N SER A 153 -1.41 -3.21 5.25
CA SER A 153 -2.44 -3.90 4.47
C SER A 153 -3.41 -2.92 3.83
N GLY A 154 -3.85 -1.87 4.54
CA GLY A 154 -4.69 -0.81 3.96
C GLY A 154 -4.01 -0.06 2.82
N VAL A 155 -2.71 0.24 2.93
CA VAL A 155 -1.93 0.85 1.84
C VAL A 155 -1.80 -0.10 0.65
N ALA A 156 -1.54 -1.39 0.89
CA ALA A 156 -1.48 -2.41 -0.16
C ALA A 156 -2.83 -2.55 -0.87
N HIS A 157 -3.94 -2.52 -0.12
CA HIS A 157 -5.29 -2.57 -0.68
C HIS A 157 -5.58 -1.36 -1.58
N LEU A 158 -5.22 -0.15 -1.13
CA LEU A 158 -5.38 1.08 -1.91
C LEU A 158 -4.58 1.01 -3.23
N LEU A 159 -3.32 0.62 -3.15
CA LEU A 159 -2.45 0.54 -4.33
C LEU A 159 -2.92 -0.55 -5.31
N HIS A 160 -3.37 -1.70 -4.79
CA HIS A 160 -3.95 -2.76 -5.61
C HIS A 160 -5.24 -2.30 -6.31
N THR A 161 -6.15 -1.67 -5.57
CA THR A 161 -7.42 -1.16 -6.11
C THR A 161 -7.17 -0.11 -7.20
N LEU A 162 -6.26 0.82 -6.95
CA LEU A 162 -5.90 1.84 -7.94
C LEU A 162 -5.29 1.22 -9.20
N THR A 163 -4.38 0.27 -9.05
CA THR A 163 -3.71 -0.40 -10.17
C THR A 163 -4.68 -1.24 -11.02
N THR A 164 -5.63 -1.93 -10.38
CA THR A 164 -6.53 -2.88 -11.07
C THR A 164 -7.80 -2.22 -11.61
N THR A 165 -8.30 -1.17 -10.95
CA THR A 165 -9.59 -0.55 -11.29
C THR A 165 -9.46 0.88 -11.82
N GLY A 166 -8.30 1.52 -11.63
CA GLY A 166 -8.12 2.95 -11.89
C GLY A 166 -8.86 3.86 -10.90
N LYS A 167 -9.37 3.32 -9.79
CA LYS A 167 -10.14 4.05 -8.77
C LYS A 167 -9.54 3.88 -7.37
N CYS A 168 -9.83 4.83 -6.50
CA CYS A 168 -9.46 4.80 -5.08
C CYS A 168 -10.67 4.76 -4.13
N ASN A 169 -11.89 4.73 -4.67
CA ASN A 169 -13.10 4.76 -3.87
C ASN A 169 -13.20 3.53 -2.96
N GLY A 170 -13.33 3.76 -1.65
CA GLY A 170 -13.49 2.68 -0.69
C GLY A 170 -13.65 3.17 0.73
N THR A 171 -13.99 2.23 1.60
CA THR A 171 -14.05 2.42 3.04
C THR A 171 -13.37 1.24 3.71
N GLU A 172 -12.61 1.49 4.76
CA GLU A 172 -11.79 0.48 5.42
C GLU A 172 -11.76 0.76 6.93
N MET A 173 -11.80 -0.31 7.74
CA MET A 173 -11.59 -0.19 9.17
C MET A 173 -10.16 -0.64 9.48
N VAL A 174 -9.34 0.29 9.94
CA VAL A 174 -7.92 0.05 10.22
C VAL A 174 -7.69 -0.16 11.71
N PHE A 175 -7.12 -1.30 12.09
CA PHE A 175 -6.74 -1.63 13.46
C PHE A 175 -5.21 -1.75 13.58
N ASP A 176 -4.60 -0.89 14.42
CA ASP A 176 -3.14 -0.86 14.64
C ASP A 176 -2.68 -1.68 15.86
N GLY A 177 -3.58 -2.49 16.44
CA GLY A 177 -3.38 -3.21 17.70
C GLY A 177 -3.81 -2.44 18.95
N LEU A 178 -3.99 -1.13 18.84
CA LEU A 178 -4.39 -0.26 19.96
C LEU A 178 -5.58 0.64 19.63
N ARG A 179 -5.78 0.96 18.35
CA ARG A 179 -6.73 1.97 17.87
C ARG A 179 -7.48 1.42 16.68
N LEU A 180 -8.77 1.75 16.63
CA LEU A 180 -9.62 1.48 15.48
C LEU A 180 -9.90 2.79 14.76
N THR A 181 -9.63 2.83 13.47
CA THR A 181 -9.75 4.04 12.63
C THR A 181 -10.62 3.71 11.42
N HIS A 182 -11.70 4.45 11.24
CA HIS A 182 -12.48 4.40 10.02
C HIS A 182 -11.81 5.26 8.95
N MET A 183 -11.54 4.67 7.79
CA MET A 183 -10.93 5.32 6.64
C MET A 183 -11.94 5.39 5.50
N THR A 184 -12.11 6.56 4.90
CA THR A 184 -12.87 6.72 3.65
C THR A 184 -11.97 7.33 2.59
N ILE A 185 -11.87 6.71 1.42
CA ILE A 185 -10.97 7.13 0.34
C ILE A 185 -11.77 7.42 -0.93
N HIS A 186 -11.37 8.43 -1.68
CA HIS A 186 -12.00 8.86 -2.93
C HIS A 186 -10.98 9.32 -3.97
N GLY A 187 -11.39 9.27 -5.25
CA GLY A 187 -10.55 9.60 -6.40
C GLY A 187 -10.25 8.38 -7.28
N PRO A 188 -9.19 8.43 -8.12
CA PRO A 188 -8.23 9.52 -8.19
C PRO A 188 -8.78 10.75 -8.92
N VAL A 189 -8.19 11.91 -8.63
CA VAL A 189 -8.21 13.08 -9.51
C VAL A 189 -6.80 13.31 -10.05
N THR A 190 -6.67 13.96 -11.20
CA THR A 190 -5.36 14.43 -11.66
C THR A 190 -5.03 15.74 -10.96
N ASP A 191 -3.91 15.77 -10.24
CA ASP A 191 -3.43 16.95 -9.52
C ASP A 191 -1.91 17.07 -9.66
N ALA A 192 -1.38 18.30 -9.58
CA ALA A 192 0.08 18.49 -9.60
C ALA A 192 0.67 18.06 -8.25
N ILE A 193 1.85 17.42 -8.28
CA ILE A 193 2.60 17.13 -7.05
C ILE A 193 3.11 18.46 -6.48
N PRO A 194 2.79 18.84 -5.21
CA PRO A 194 3.39 19.99 -4.55
C PRO A 194 4.92 19.93 -4.55
N GLN A 195 5.59 21.08 -4.63
CA GLN A 195 7.06 21.16 -4.79
C GLN A 195 7.72 21.97 -3.66
N ASP A 196 7.50 21.57 -2.41
CA ASP A 196 7.89 22.30 -1.20
C ASP A 196 8.92 21.59 -0.32
N HIS A 197 9.29 20.35 -0.64
CA HIS A 197 10.22 19.53 0.16
C HIS A 197 11.30 18.81 -0.66
N GLY A 198 11.57 19.28 -1.88
CA GLY A 198 12.64 18.74 -2.72
C GLY A 198 12.24 17.43 -3.40
N GLU A 199 11.01 17.39 -3.90
CA GLU A 199 10.38 16.24 -4.51
C GLU A 199 11.17 15.72 -5.70
N LEU A 200 11.38 14.41 -5.74
CA LEU A 200 12.02 13.75 -6.87
C LEU A 200 11.17 13.78 -8.15
N TYR A 201 9.85 13.79 -7.99
CA TYR A 201 8.89 13.80 -9.09
C TYR A 201 8.08 15.09 -9.09
N SER A 202 7.72 15.56 -10.28
CA SER A 202 6.94 16.78 -10.49
C SER A 202 5.82 16.60 -11.51
N GLY A 203 4.98 17.63 -11.63
CA GLY A 203 3.88 17.68 -12.60
C GLY A 203 2.67 16.81 -12.21
N PRO A 204 1.78 16.50 -13.18
CA PRO A 204 0.50 15.83 -12.91
C PRO A 204 0.65 14.39 -12.39
N ALA A 205 -0.05 14.04 -11.34
CA ALA A 205 -0.09 12.71 -10.72
C ALA A 205 -1.54 12.30 -10.41
N LEU A 206 -1.75 11.01 -10.14
CA LEU A 206 -3.03 10.50 -9.65
C LEU A 206 -3.11 10.76 -8.15
N ARG A 207 -4.00 11.63 -7.71
CA ARG A 207 -4.21 11.96 -6.30
C ARG A 207 -5.44 11.26 -5.77
N CYS A 208 -5.29 10.53 -4.66
CA CYS A 208 -6.39 9.96 -3.91
C CYS A 208 -6.48 10.64 -2.55
N ASP A 209 -7.65 11.19 -2.25
CA ASP A 209 -7.93 11.86 -1.00
C ASP A 209 -8.58 10.88 -0.03
N PHE A 210 -8.25 10.99 1.25
CA PHE A 210 -8.81 10.14 2.30
C PHE A 210 -9.16 10.94 3.54
N ILE A 211 -10.08 10.38 4.33
CA ILE A 211 -10.44 10.88 5.65
C ILE A 211 -10.24 9.73 6.64
N GLY A 212 -9.40 9.96 7.64
CA GLY A 212 -9.23 9.06 8.77
C GLY A 212 -9.94 9.57 10.01
N GLN A 213 -10.68 8.71 10.69
CA GLN A 213 -11.36 9.02 11.94
C GLN A 213 -11.12 7.91 12.96
N GLN A 214 -10.42 8.21 14.06
CA GLN A 214 -10.31 7.26 15.16
C GLN A 214 -11.70 7.09 15.80
N VAL A 215 -12.16 5.85 15.94
CA VAL A 215 -13.48 5.53 16.51
C VAL A 215 -13.39 4.74 17.82
N ALA A 216 -12.27 4.05 18.08
CA ALA A 216 -12.04 3.34 19.35
C ALA A 216 -10.54 3.34 19.73
N GLY A 217 -10.23 2.87 20.95
CA GLY A 217 -8.85 2.78 21.45
C GLY A 217 -8.27 4.11 21.93
N PHE A 218 -9.12 5.04 22.36
CA PHE A 218 -8.70 6.33 22.91
C PHE A 218 -7.96 6.15 24.24
N VAL A 219 -7.09 7.08 24.58
CA VAL A 219 -6.50 7.16 25.92
C VAL A 219 -7.60 7.64 26.88
N LYS A 220 -7.81 6.91 27.97
CA LYS A 220 -8.75 7.23 29.04
C LYS A 220 -8.47 8.62 29.58
N ASP A 221 -9.53 9.39 29.82
CA ASP A 221 -9.47 10.74 30.41
C ASP A 221 -8.56 11.73 29.66
N SER A 222 -8.25 11.45 28.38
CA SER A 222 -7.38 12.33 27.61
C SER A 222 -8.10 13.63 27.27
N PRO A 223 -7.54 14.82 27.57
CA PRO A 223 -8.12 16.10 27.15
C PRO A 223 -8.16 16.25 25.63
N ASN A 224 -7.40 15.41 24.91
CA ASN A 224 -7.34 15.42 23.45
C ASN A 224 -8.35 14.47 22.78
N ARG A 225 -9.19 13.75 23.53
CA ARG A 225 -10.13 12.76 22.97
C ARG A 225 -10.97 13.35 21.83
N ASN A 226 -11.59 14.51 22.07
CA ASN A 226 -12.41 15.18 21.06
C ASN A 226 -11.59 15.47 19.79
N LYS A 227 -10.37 16.01 19.93
CA LYS A 227 -9.48 16.30 18.81
C LYS A 227 -9.09 15.05 18.01
N MET A 228 -8.87 13.93 18.71
CA MET A 228 -8.54 12.63 18.10
C MET A 228 -9.72 12.00 17.37
N SER A 229 -10.94 12.19 17.87
CA SER A 229 -12.17 11.63 17.28
C SER A 229 -12.68 12.39 16.04
N GLN A 230 -12.12 13.57 15.77
CA GLN A 230 -12.51 14.35 14.59
C GLN A 230 -11.95 13.73 13.32
N PRO A 231 -12.73 13.67 12.22
CA PRO A 231 -12.22 13.28 10.93
C PRO A 231 -11.05 14.15 10.49
N LYS A 232 -10.02 13.53 9.91
CA LYS A 232 -8.81 14.20 9.44
C LYS A 232 -8.57 13.89 7.97
N PRO A 233 -8.46 14.92 7.11
CA PRO A 233 -8.15 14.69 5.72
C PRO A 233 -6.68 14.30 5.55
N GLY A 234 -6.41 13.64 4.45
CA GLY A 234 -5.08 13.41 3.90
C GLY A 234 -5.19 13.13 2.40
N ALA A 235 -4.04 13.09 1.75
CA ALA A 235 -3.95 12.85 0.32
C ALA A 235 -2.70 12.04 0.00
N VAL A 236 -2.76 11.23 -1.04
CA VAL A 236 -1.61 10.52 -1.59
C VAL A 236 -1.55 10.73 -3.10
N TRP A 237 -0.37 11.07 -3.60
CA TRP A 237 -0.09 11.21 -5.02
C TRP A 237 0.68 9.99 -5.52
N PHE A 238 0.20 9.40 -6.60
CA PHE A 238 0.82 8.28 -7.28
C PHE A 238 1.34 8.69 -8.66
N LYS A 239 2.54 8.22 -9.00
CA LYS A 239 3.11 8.34 -10.34
C LYS A 239 3.29 6.97 -10.96
N GLN A 240 3.00 6.90 -12.25
CA GLN A 240 3.46 5.78 -13.08
C GLN A 240 4.98 5.91 -13.25
N VAL A 241 5.71 4.86 -12.87
CA VAL A 241 7.16 4.77 -13.03
C VAL A 241 7.47 3.52 -13.85
N ASP A 242 8.29 3.71 -14.88
CA ASP A 242 8.66 2.64 -15.82
C ASP A 242 9.31 1.46 -15.07
N GLY A 243 8.80 0.25 -15.29
CA GLY A 243 9.26 -0.96 -14.62
C GLY A 243 8.68 -1.21 -13.22
N PHE A 244 8.06 -0.21 -12.58
CA PHE A 244 7.56 -0.31 -11.20
C PHE A 244 6.04 -0.13 -11.06
N GLY A 245 5.35 0.35 -12.09
CA GLY A 245 3.92 0.59 -12.02
C GLY A 245 3.59 1.90 -11.32
N LEU A 246 2.43 1.96 -10.67
CA LEU A 246 2.06 3.10 -9.84
C LEU A 246 2.82 3.04 -8.52
N VAL A 247 3.51 4.12 -8.17
CA VAL A 247 4.22 4.26 -6.89
C VAL A 247 3.75 5.51 -6.15
N PRO A 248 3.55 5.45 -4.82
CA PRO A 248 3.22 6.64 -4.04
C PRO A 248 4.46 7.53 -3.95
N VAL A 249 4.37 8.77 -4.43
CA VAL A 249 5.50 9.71 -4.46
C VAL A 249 5.41 10.80 -3.40
N ARG A 250 4.20 11.08 -2.92
CA ARG A 250 3.93 12.02 -1.83
C ARG A 250 2.69 11.61 -1.05
N ILE A 251 2.71 11.81 0.27
CA ILE A 251 1.56 11.65 1.16
C ILE A 251 1.48 12.89 2.06
N GLU A 252 0.27 13.40 2.26
CA GLU A 252 -0.03 14.47 3.22
C GLU A 252 -1.08 14.00 4.22
N ILE A 253 -0.87 14.30 5.50
CA ILE A 253 -1.73 13.85 6.59
C ILE A 253 -1.91 14.98 7.60
N GLU A 254 -3.17 15.27 7.96
CA GLU A 254 -3.47 16.13 9.11
C GLU A 254 -3.48 15.33 10.41
N HIS A 255 -2.35 15.31 11.13
CA HIS A 255 -2.25 14.55 12.38
C HIS A 255 -2.74 15.37 13.59
N PRO A 256 -3.64 14.85 14.44
CA PRO A 256 -4.22 15.61 15.56
C PRO A 256 -3.20 16.23 16.53
N LYS A 257 -2.03 15.64 16.70
CA LYS A 257 -1.00 16.17 17.62
C LYS A 257 0.17 16.85 16.92
N LEU A 258 0.45 16.47 15.67
CA LEU A 258 1.65 16.91 14.95
C LEU A 258 1.33 17.98 13.90
N GLY A 259 0.05 18.25 13.63
CA GLY A 259 -0.35 19.13 12.53
C GLY A 259 -0.13 18.45 11.18
N HIS A 260 0.19 19.28 10.18
CA HIS A 260 0.45 18.82 8.83
C HIS A 260 1.75 18.01 8.76
N VAL A 261 1.61 16.77 8.29
CA VAL A 261 2.72 15.83 8.07
C VAL A 261 2.82 15.53 6.59
N THR A 262 4.01 15.65 6.04
CA THR A 262 4.30 15.36 4.63
C THR A 262 5.31 14.24 4.53
N VAL A 263 5.04 13.24 3.69
CA VAL A 263 5.96 12.16 3.35
C VAL A 263 6.32 12.31 1.88
N VAL A 264 7.61 12.40 1.56
CA VAL A 264 8.09 12.64 0.19
C VAL A 264 9.10 11.59 -0.20
N MET A 265 8.90 10.97 -1.36
CA MET A 265 9.87 10.04 -1.93
C MET A 265 11.18 10.78 -2.28
N GLN A 266 12.28 10.28 -1.75
CA GLN A 266 13.62 10.86 -1.90
C GLN A 266 14.46 10.12 -2.93
N GLN A 267 14.13 8.85 -3.22
CA GLN A 267 14.85 8.03 -4.19
C GLN A 267 13.87 7.26 -5.05
N ALA A 268 14.23 7.10 -6.33
CA ALA A 268 13.45 6.32 -7.27
C ALA A 268 13.32 4.86 -6.79
N PRO A 269 12.21 4.18 -7.13
CA PRO A 269 12.04 2.80 -6.77
C PRO A 269 13.13 1.90 -7.36
N ARG A 270 13.46 0.81 -6.65
CA ARG A 270 14.53 -0.15 -7.00
C ARG A 270 14.12 -1.57 -6.68
N HIS A 271 14.73 -2.57 -7.34
CA HIS A 271 14.60 -3.99 -7.01
C HIS A 271 15.71 -4.44 -6.06
#